data_AF-A0A1I5EXB9-F1
#
_entry.id   AF-A0A1I5EXB9-F1
#
_cell.length_a   1.000
_cell.length_b   1.000
_cell.length_c   1.000
_cell.angle_alpha   90.00
_cell.angle_beta   90.00
_cell.angle_gamma   90.00
#
_symmetry.space_group_name_H-M   'P 1'
#
loop_
_entity.id
_entity.type
_entity.pdbx_description
1 polymer ?
#
loop_
_entity_poly.entity_id
_entity_poly.type
_entity_poly.pdbx_seq_one_letter_code
_entity_poly.pdbx_strand_id
1 'polypeptide(L)'
;MYLHEAESKIQRLANIPFSELFSERDIQNIIVNKGKTGQLLELALGKRLDSANLDFEDGELKTNKCDSFGNPKETVFITQISSIIDELLTEEPFENTHLYEKISNLLYVPVCKDGDPHDWKFFTPIHIDLERNEFSSLMDIWEDDYYSICKQLKHSIETSRDGFIHTSNGRHIQVRSKDSKRKDGSYNAIYSNIYNRYVSDKNHAFYFQRQFVFDIRRMLGM
;
A
#
# COMPACT_ATOMS: atom_id res chain seq x y z
N MET A 1 2.64 -8.85 -17.51
CA MET A 1 1.45 -8.04 -17.87
C MET A 1 1.78 -6.62 -17.52
N TYR A 2 1.54 -5.68 -18.42
CA TYR A 2 1.75 -4.26 -18.17
C TYR A 2 0.53 -3.63 -17.47
N LEU A 3 0.76 -2.53 -16.75
CA LEU A 3 -0.23 -1.89 -15.91
C LEU A 3 -1.42 -1.33 -16.71
N HIS A 4 -1.20 -0.78 -17.91
CA HIS A 4 -2.28 -0.32 -18.79
C HIS A 4 -3.20 -1.46 -19.29
N GLU A 5 -2.65 -2.67 -19.47
CA GLU A 5 -3.43 -3.87 -19.83
C GLU A 5 -4.32 -4.28 -18.66
N ALA A 6 -3.77 -4.20 -17.44
CA ALA A 6 -4.50 -4.47 -16.21
C ALA A 6 -5.62 -3.44 -16.01
N GLU A 7 -5.33 -2.15 -16.15
CA GLU A 7 -6.33 -1.07 -16.07
C GLU A 7 -7.53 -1.35 -16.99
N SER A 8 -7.27 -1.64 -18.26
CA SER A 8 -8.30 -1.94 -19.26
C SER A 8 -9.18 -3.13 -18.88
N LYS A 9 -8.61 -4.14 -18.19
CA LYS A 9 -9.38 -5.28 -17.68
C LYS A 9 -10.17 -4.92 -16.43
N ILE A 10 -9.57 -4.19 -15.47
CA ILE A 10 -10.23 -3.79 -14.23
C ILE A 10 -11.41 -2.87 -14.52
N GLN A 11 -11.28 -1.96 -15.50
CA GLN A 11 -12.39 -1.10 -15.94
C GLN A 11 -13.64 -1.91 -16.37
N ARG A 12 -13.47 -3.11 -16.93
CA ARG A 12 -14.58 -4.00 -17.31
C ARG A 12 -15.20 -4.74 -16.12
N LEU A 13 -14.45 -4.87 -15.03
CA LEU A 13 -14.91 -5.47 -13.77
C LEU A 13 -15.52 -4.44 -12.81
N ALA A 14 -15.25 -3.15 -13.06
CA ALA A 14 -15.69 -2.06 -12.20
C ALA A 14 -17.21 -1.98 -12.15
N ASN A 15 -17.72 -1.70 -10.96
CA ASN A 15 -19.14 -1.56 -10.64
C ASN A 15 -20.00 -2.81 -10.78
N ILE A 16 -19.40 -3.97 -11.06
CA ILE A 16 -20.09 -5.27 -11.08
C ILE A 16 -20.07 -5.86 -9.65
N PRO A 17 -21.23 -6.31 -9.12
CA PRO A 17 -21.30 -7.00 -7.83
C PRO A 17 -20.40 -8.24 -7.79
N PHE A 18 -19.78 -8.50 -6.64
CA PHE A 18 -18.90 -9.64 -6.45
C PHE A 18 -19.61 -10.99 -6.63
N SER A 19 -20.92 -11.06 -6.38
CA SER A 19 -21.74 -12.24 -6.68
C SER A 19 -21.80 -12.63 -8.16
N GLU A 20 -21.58 -11.67 -9.06
CA GLU A 20 -21.51 -11.92 -10.51
C GLU A 20 -20.08 -12.23 -10.98
N LEU A 21 -19.06 -11.85 -10.19
CA LEU A 21 -17.64 -12.00 -10.55
C LEU A 21 -16.99 -13.25 -9.93
N PHE A 22 -17.43 -13.66 -8.74
CA PHE A 22 -16.73 -14.62 -7.90
C PHE A 22 -17.66 -15.73 -7.41
N SER A 23 -17.08 -16.89 -7.11
CA SER A 23 -17.85 -18.00 -6.55
C SER A 23 -18.23 -17.74 -5.09
N GLU A 24 -19.31 -18.37 -4.60
CA GLU A 24 -19.70 -18.36 -3.18
C GLU A 24 -18.54 -18.67 -2.22
N ARG A 25 -17.70 -19.64 -2.61
CA ARG A 25 -16.51 -20.01 -1.83
C ARG A 25 -15.52 -18.85 -1.73
N ASP A 26 -15.32 -18.10 -2.80
CA ASP A 26 -14.43 -16.94 -2.81
C ASP A 26 -15.00 -15.79 -1.96
N ILE A 27 -16.31 -15.54 -2.05
CA ILE A 27 -17.02 -14.52 -1.27
C ILE A 27 -16.96 -14.84 0.24
N GLN A 28 -17.10 -16.10 0.65
CA GLN A 28 -16.94 -16.49 2.05
C GLN A 28 -15.49 -16.28 2.54
N ASN A 29 -14.50 -16.57 1.70
CA ASN A 29 -13.09 -16.45 2.06
C ASN A 29 -12.61 -15.00 2.24
N ILE A 30 -13.17 -14.04 1.50
CA ILE A 30 -12.79 -12.61 1.64
C ILE A 30 -13.22 -11.99 2.96
N ILE A 31 -14.23 -12.56 3.63
CA ILE A 31 -14.68 -12.11 4.96
C ILE A 31 -13.63 -12.47 6.01
N VAL A 32 -13.04 -13.67 5.90
CA VAL A 32 -12.08 -14.21 6.85
C VAL A 32 -10.68 -13.62 6.63
N ASN A 33 -10.26 -13.46 5.38
CA ASN A 33 -8.93 -12.99 5.02
C ASN A 33 -8.97 -11.60 4.36
N LYS A 34 -8.57 -10.57 5.11
CA LYS A 34 -8.56 -9.18 4.65
C LYS A 34 -7.76 -8.94 3.36
N GLY A 35 -6.69 -9.71 3.14
CA GLY A 35 -5.85 -9.61 1.93
C GLY A 35 -6.43 -10.33 0.71
N LYS A 36 -7.46 -11.17 0.90
CA LYS A 36 -8.00 -12.02 -0.17
C LYS A 36 -8.69 -11.23 -1.28
N THR A 37 -9.25 -10.06 -0.99
CA THR A 37 -9.88 -9.21 -2.01
C THR A 37 -8.88 -8.77 -3.08
N GLY A 38 -7.67 -8.36 -2.69
CA GLY A 38 -6.61 -8.02 -3.65
C GLY A 38 -6.22 -9.23 -4.50
N GLN A 39 -6.03 -10.38 -3.85
CA GLN A 39 -5.71 -11.64 -4.56
C GLN A 39 -6.79 -12.07 -5.55
N LEU A 40 -8.07 -11.88 -5.22
CA LEU A 40 -9.16 -12.19 -6.16
C LEU A 40 -9.13 -11.28 -7.38
N LEU A 41 -8.78 -10.00 -7.21
CA LEU A 41 -8.59 -9.09 -8.34
C LEU A 41 -7.43 -9.56 -9.22
N GLU A 42 -6.29 -9.91 -8.65
CA GLU A 42 -5.14 -10.45 -9.41
C GLU A 42 -5.51 -11.71 -10.20
N LEU A 43 -6.23 -12.64 -9.56
CA LEU A 43 -6.73 -13.86 -10.20
C LEU A 43 -7.72 -13.55 -11.33
N ALA A 44 -8.62 -12.59 -11.14
CA ALA A 44 -9.55 -12.14 -12.17
C ALA A 44 -8.84 -11.50 -13.39
N LEU A 45 -7.65 -10.94 -13.18
CA LEU A 45 -6.79 -10.44 -14.27
C LEU A 45 -6.06 -11.58 -15.01
N GLY A 46 -6.08 -12.79 -14.47
CA GLY A 46 -5.37 -13.97 -14.98
C GLY A 46 -3.93 -14.06 -14.48
N LYS A 47 -3.57 -13.33 -13.41
CA LYS A 47 -2.24 -13.43 -12.80
C LYS A 47 -2.14 -14.67 -11.91
N ARG A 48 -0.91 -15.15 -11.74
CA ARG A 48 -0.57 -16.09 -10.67
C ARG A 48 -0.21 -15.27 -9.43
N LEU A 49 -0.59 -15.77 -8.26
CA LEU A 49 -0.17 -15.17 -6.99
C LEU A 49 1.31 -15.53 -6.78
N ASP A 50 2.16 -14.52 -6.66
CA ASP A 50 3.59 -14.68 -6.41
C ASP A 50 4.07 -13.67 -5.35
N SER A 51 5.39 -13.58 -5.19
CA SER A 51 6.04 -12.65 -4.26
C SER A 51 6.98 -11.71 -5.00
N ALA A 52 6.67 -11.37 -6.25
CA ALA A 52 7.47 -10.44 -7.03
C ALA A 52 7.52 -9.06 -6.35
N ASN A 53 8.57 -8.29 -6.66
CA ASN A 53 8.70 -6.94 -6.12
C ASN A 53 7.68 -5.97 -6.74
N LEU A 54 7.17 -6.23 -7.94
CA LEU A 54 6.07 -5.46 -8.53
C LEU A 54 4.95 -6.40 -8.96
N ASP A 55 3.71 -5.94 -8.88
CA ASP A 55 2.56 -6.72 -9.34
C ASP A 55 2.51 -6.80 -10.88
N PHE A 56 3.08 -5.84 -11.60
CA PHE A 56 3.15 -5.77 -13.06
C PHE A 56 4.59 -5.56 -13.54
N GLU A 57 4.82 -5.67 -14.85
CA GLU A 57 6.17 -5.45 -15.41
C GLU A 57 6.70 -4.04 -15.15
N ASP A 58 5.78 -3.07 -15.09
CA ASP A 58 6.06 -1.63 -15.06
C ASP A 58 5.40 -0.89 -13.89
N GLY A 59 4.76 -1.59 -12.95
CA GLY A 59 4.11 -0.92 -11.82
C GLY A 59 3.38 -1.83 -10.84
N GLU A 60 2.66 -1.21 -9.91
CA GLU A 60 2.08 -1.87 -8.74
C GLU A 60 0.53 -1.81 -8.75
N LEU A 61 -0.13 -2.79 -8.11
CA LEU A 61 -1.58 -2.82 -7.88
C LEU A 61 -1.88 -2.59 -6.40
N LYS A 62 -2.66 -1.56 -6.07
CA LYS A 62 -3.15 -1.37 -4.70
C LYS A 62 -4.66 -1.34 -4.63
N THR A 63 -5.20 -2.08 -3.68
CA THR A 63 -6.63 -2.05 -3.36
C THR A 63 -6.85 -1.48 -1.97
N ASN A 64 -8.00 -0.84 -1.75
CA ASN A 64 -8.34 -0.24 -0.45
C ASN A 64 -9.84 -0.25 -0.22
N LYS A 65 -10.26 -0.52 1.03
CA LYS A 65 -11.67 -0.43 1.39
C LYS A 65 -12.16 1.01 1.35
N CYS A 66 -13.28 1.22 0.66
CA CYS A 66 -14.01 2.48 0.64
C CYS A 66 -15.51 2.27 0.92
N ASP A 67 -16.25 3.36 1.15
CA ASP A 67 -17.72 3.35 1.12
C ASP A 67 -18.28 3.39 -0.30
N SER A 68 -19.61 3.33 -0.41
CA SER A 68 -20.40 3.49 -1.63
C SER A 68 -20.15 4.79 -2.43
N PHE A 69 -19.52 5.81 -1.85
CA PHE A 69 -19.10 7.04 -2.56
C PHE A 69 -17.61 7.00 -2.98
N GLY A 70 -16.92 5.91 -2.65
CA GLY A 70 -15.50 5.73 -2.90
C GLY A 70 -14.60 6.50 -1.93
N ASN A 71 -15.12 6.96 -0.78
CA ASN A 71 -14.26 7.57 0.23
C ASN A 71 -13.49 6.46 0.95
N PRO A 72 -12.15 6.59 1.10
CA PRO A 72 -11.33 5.57 1.76
C PRO A 72 -11.79 5.40 3.21
N LYS A 73 -11.89 4.15 3.68
CA LYS A 73 -12.18 3.84 5.10
C LYS A 73 -10.92 3.47 5.88
N GLU A 74 -9.83 3.16 5.20
CA GLU A 74 -8.57 2.74 5.80
C GLU A 74 -7.37 3.27 5.01
N THR A 75 -6.18 3.18 5.60
CA THR A 75 -4.91 3.49 4.94
C THR A 75 -4.57 2.43 3.89
N VAL A 76 -3.88 2.80 2.82
CA VAL A 76 -3.47 1.86 1.75
C VAL A 76 -2.10 1.28 2.09
N PHE A 77 -1.96 -0.04 2.20
CA PHE A 77 -0.67 -0.67 2.44
C PHE A 77 0.25 -0.52 1.21
N ILE A 78 1.52 -0.16 1.41
CA ILE A 78 2.51 -0.05 0.33
C ILE A 78 3.47 -1.23 0.37
N THR A 79 4.39 -1.24 1.34
CA THR A 79 5.41 -2.29 1.51
C THR A 79 5.91 -2.36 2.95
N GLN A 80 6.39 -3.52 3.40
CA GLN A 80 7.03 -3.67 4.71
C GLN A 80 8.45 -3.09 4.69
N ILE A 81 8.92 -2.55 5.81
CA ILE A 81 10.23 -1.88 5.86
C ILE A 81 11.35 -2.77 6.39
N SER A 82 11.06 -4.01 6.82
CA SER A 82 12.06 -4.87 7.47
C SER A 82 13.29 -5.15 6.61
N SER A 83 13.13 -5.29 5.28
CA SER A 83 14.23 -5.54 4.34
C SER A 83 14.91 -4.26 3.85
N ILE A 84 14.32 -3.09 4.13
CA ILE A 84 14.80 -1.78 3.63
C ILE A 84 15.08 -0.80 4.76
N ILE A 85 15.06 -1.22 6.02
CA ILE A 85 15.20 -0.29 7.16
C ILE A 85 16.47 0.55 7.06
N ASP A 86 17.57 -0.04 6.61
CA ASP A 86 18.84 0.67 6.48
C ASP A 86 18.80 1.71 5.34
N GLU A 87 18.00 1.51 4.29
CA GLU A 87 17.75 2.52 3.23
C GLU A 87 17.12 3.79 3.82
N LEU A 88 16.12 3.64 4.71
CA LEU A 88 15.50 4.78 5.40
C LEU A 88 16.49 5.46 6.36
N LEU A 89 17.34 4.66 7.02
CA LEU A 89 18.30 5.16 8.01
C LEU A 89 19.56 5.75 7.36
N THR A 90 19.83 5.51 6.08
CA THR A 90 20.83 6.27 5.30
C THR A 90 20.24 7.50 4.61
N GLU A 91 18.91 7.67 4.60
CA GLU A 91 18.24 8.69 3.77
C GLU A 91 18.65 8.54 2.29
N GLU A 92 18.55 7.32 1.76
CA GLU A 92 18.79 7.06 0.32
C GLU A 92 18.00 8.05 -0.55
N PRO A 93 18.54 8.56 -1.67
CA PRO A 93 17.79 9.40 -2.59
C PRO A 93 16.43 8.79 -2.94
N PHE A 94 15.35 9.57 -2.81
CA PHE A 94 13.99 9.05 -2.86
C PHE A 94 13.72 8.22 -4.12
N GLU A 95 14.19 8.66 -5.28
CA GLU A 95 14.03 7.99 -6.57
C GLU A 95 14.75 6.64 -6.68
N ASN A 96 15.74 6.40 -5.81
CA ASN A 96 16.48 5.14 -5.74
C ASN A 96 15.87 4.16 -4.72
N THR A 97 14.80 4.54 -4.04
CA THR A 97 14.20 3.73 -2.96
C THR A 97 13.27 2.64 -3.49
N HIS A 98 13.15 1.56 -2.73
CA HIS A 98 12.10 0.55 -2.97
C HIS A 98 10.70 1.14 -2.82
N LEU A 99 10.55 2.19 -2.00
CA LEU A 99 9.28 2.90 -1.86
C LEU A 99 8.90 3.58 -3.18
N TYR A 100 9.83 4.31 -3.81
CA TYR A 100 9.60 5.00 -5.08
C TYR A 100 9.30 4.01 -6.21
N GLU A 101 10.07 2.93 -6.32
CA GLU A 101 9.81 1.86 -7.30
C GLU A 101 8.36 1.34 -7.18
N LYS A 102 7.86 1.16 -5.95
CA LYS A 102 6.50 0.69 -5.66
C LYS A 102 5.39 1.67 -6.00
N ILE A 103 5.66 2.98 -6.04
CA ILE A 103 4.60 4.01 -6.08
C ILE A 103 4.67 4.97 -7.27
N SER A 104 5.78 4.97 -8.00
CA SER A 104 5.99 5.84 -9.16
C SER A 104 5.01 5.56 -10.30
N ASN A 105 4.63 4.29 -10.51
CA ASN A 105 3.59 3.86 -11.43
C ASN A 105 2.64 2.86 -10.73
N LEU A 106 1.45 3.33 -10.39
CA LEU A 106 0.53 2.66 -9.48
C LEU A 106 -0.89 2.62 -10.03
N LEU A 107 -1.50 1.44 -10.02
CA LEU A 107 -2.93 1.25 -10.26
C LEU A 107 -3.67 1.12 -8.93
N TYR A 108 -4.37 2.19 -8.54
CA TYR A 108 -5.20 2.20 -7.34
C TYR A 108 -6.63 1.79 -7.66
N VAL A 109 -7.14 0.75 -6.99
CA VAL A 109 -8.50 0.22 -7.21
C VAL A 109 -9.29 0.27 -5.89
N PRO A 110 -10.21 1.24 -5.74
CA PRO A 110 -11.07 1.29 -4.57
C PRO A 110 -12.03 0.09 -4.56
N VAL A 111 -12.29 -0.48 -3.38
CA VAL A 111 -13.25 -1.57 -3.21
C VAL A 111 -14.35 -1.13 -2.26
N CYS A 112 -15.58 -1.03 -2.77
CA CYS A 112 -16.74 -0.77 -1.94
C CYS A 112 -17.05 -2.02 -1.12
N LYS A 113 -16.92 -1.91 0.20
CA LYS A 113 -17.24 -2.99 1.15
C LYS A 113 -18.32 -2.58 2.15
N ASP A 114 -19.29 -1.79 1.67
CA ASP A 114 -20.51 -1.47 2.42
C ASP A 114 -21.53 -2.59 2.21
N GLY A 115 -22.19 -3.02 3.30
CA GLY A 115 -23.23 -4.04 3.23
C GLY A 115 -22.70 -5.46 3.00
N ASP A 116 -23.51 -6.26 2.31
CA ASP A 116 -23.28 -7.67 2.09
C ASP A 116 -22.11 -7.91 1.11
N PRO A 117 -21.19 -8.86 1.39
CA PRO A 117 -20.10 -9.23 0.48
C PRO A 117 -20.49 -9.57 -0.96
N HIS A 118 -21.72 -10.02 -1.21
CA HIS A 118 -22.26 -10.29 -2.55
C HIS A 118 -22.49 -9.01 -3.36
N ASP A 119 -22.72 -7.89 -2.68
CA ASP A 119 -22.95 -6.56 -3.26
C ASP A 119 -21.67 -5.70 -3.31
N TRP A 120 -20.59 -6.18 -2.70
CA TRP A 120 -19.29 -5.52 -2.80
C TRP A 120 -18.85 -5.45 -4.26
N LYS A 121 -18.06 -4.43 -4.59
CA LYS A 121 -17.62 -4.20 -5.98
C LYS A 121 -16.32 -3.42 -6.02
N PHE A 122 -15.58 -3.62 -7.10
CA PHE A 122 -14.48 -2.74 -7.46
C PHE A 122 -15.06 -1.44 -8.03
N PHE A 123 -14.45 -0.31 -7.70
CA PHE A 123 -14.68 0.93 -8.43
C PHE A 123 -13.70 1.08 -9.58
N THR A 124 -13.97 2.07 -10.43
CA THR A 124 -13.08 2.45 -11.54
C THR A 124 -11.66 2.63 -11.01
N PRO A 125 -10.66 2.00 -11.64
CA PRO A 125 -9.28 2.14 -11.23
C PRO A 125 -8.80 3.58 -11.48
N ILE A 126 -7.88 4.05 -10.65
CA ILE A 126 -7.14 5.28 -10.84
C ILE A 126 -5.70 4.90 -11.16
N HIS A 127 -5.26 5.14 -12.39
CA HIS A 127 -3.86 4.99 -12.78
C HIS A 127 -3.10 6.26 -12.41
N ILE A 128 -2.21 6.12 -11.43
CA ILE A 128 -1.36 7.16 -10.87
C ILE A 128 0.04 6.92 -11.40
N ASP A 129 0.54 7.86 -12.19
CA ASP A 129 1.85 7.81 -12.81
C ASP A 129 2.50 9.17 -12.63
N LEU A 130 3.66 9.21 -11.98
CA LEU A 130 4.37 10.45 -11.65
C LEU A 130 4.89 11.18 -12.90
N GLU A 131 4.96 10.53 -14.06
CA GLU A 131 5.29 11.19 -15.32
C GLU A 131 4.12 12.02 -15.88
N ARG A 132 2.90 11.83 -15.36
CA ARG A 132 1.71 12.55 -15.82
C ARG A 132 1.54 13.88 -15.10
N ASN A 133 1.25 14.94 -15.86
CA ASN A 133 1.17 16.31 -15.37
C ASN A 133 0.15 16.51 -14.24
N GLU A 134 -0.98 15.83 -14.27
CA GLU A 134 -2.02 15.88 -13.23
C GLU A 134 -1.54 15.40 -11.86
N PHE A 135 -0.49 14.58 -11.83
CA PHE A 135 0.14 14.05 -10.62
C PHE A 135 1.48 14.69 -10.30
N SER A 136 1.91 15.71 -11.06
CA SER A 136 3.20 16.39 -10.89
C SER A 136 3.49 16.81 -9.44
N SER A 137 2.47 17.28 -8.71
CA SER A 137 2.62 17.68 -7.29
C SER A 137 2.80 16.52 -6.31
N LEU A 138 2.53 15.26 -6.71
CA LEU A 138 2.70 14.10 -5.82
C LEU A 138 4.17 13.82 -5.55
N MET A 139 5.06 14.06 -6.52
CA MET A 139 6.49 13.83 -6.39
C MET A 139 7.05 14.60 -5.18
N ASP A 140 6.87 15.93 -5.18
CA ASP A 140 7.33 16.80 -4.10
C ASP A 140 6.75 16.37 -2.74
N ILE A 141 5.46 16.05 -2.68
CA ILE A 141 4.80 15.65 -1.43
C ILE A 141 5.37 14.33 -0.90
N TRP A 142 5.57 13.35 -1.76
CA TRP A 142 6.03 12.02 -1.36
C TRP A 142 7.52 12.01 -1.00
N GLU A 143 8.33 12.80 -1.69
CA GLU A 143 9.74 13.01 -1.36
C GLU A 143 9.88 13.69 0.02
N ASP A 144 9.14 14.77 0.25
CA ASP A 144 9.10 15.47 1.54
C ASP A 144 8.67 14.53 2.68
N ASP A 145 7.63 13.73 2.44
CA ASP A 145 7.15 12.73 3.40
C ASP A 145 8.21 11.68 3.70
N TYR A 146 8.89 11.16 2.68
CA TYR A 146 9.93 10.16 2.83
C TYR A 146 11.06 10.67 3.73
N TYR A 147 11.63 11.84 3.44
CA TYR A 147 12.72 12.38 4.25
C TYR A 147 12.27 12.79 5.65
N SER A 148 11.05 13.31 5.80
CA SER A 148 10.46 13.59 7.11
C SER A 148 10.34 12.32 7.96
N ILE A 149 9.86 11.23 7.35
CA ILE A 149 9.74 9.92 8.01
C ILE A 149 11.12 9.39 8.40
N CYS A 150 12.11 9.44 7.50
CA CYS A 150 13.46 8.97 7.80
C CYS A 150 14.05 9.67 9.04
N LYS A 151 13.89 10.99 9.13
CA LYS A 151 14.33 11.80 10.29
C LYS A 151 13.58 11.41 11.57
N GLN A 152 12.27 11.21 11.51
CA GLN A 152 11.46 10.77 12.66
C GLN A 152 11.88 9.38 13.17
N LEU A 153 12.19 8.45 12.27
CA LEU A 153 12.64 7.10 12.64
C LEU A 153 14.00 7.14 13.34
N LYS A 154 14.98 7.87 12.78
CA LYS A 154 16.30 8.08 13.42
C LYS A 154 16.15 8.71 14.80
N HIS A 155 15.36 9.77 14.89
CA HIS A 155 15.10 10.45 16.15
C HIS A 155 14.51 9.49 17.19
N SER A 156 13.57 8.63 16.80
CA SER A 156 13.00 7.62 17.70
C SER A 156 14.07 6.65 18.20
N ILE A 157 14.89 6.09 17.31
CA ILE A 157 15.99 5.17 17.66
C ILE A 157 16.98 5.78 18.66
N GLU A 158 17.26 7.07 18.52
CA GLU A 158 18.30 7.79 19.28
C GLU A 158 17.80 8.36 20.61
N THR A 159 16.51 8.63 20.74
CA THR A 159 15.96 9.35 21.89
C THR A 159 14.91 8.59 22.67
N SER A 160 14.26 7.58 22.09
CA SER A 160 13.28 6.78 22.80
C SER A 160 13.95 5.92 23.87
N ARG A 161 13.20 5.59 24.94
CA ARG A 161 13.73 4.78 26.05
C ARG A 161 14.02 3.33 25.64
N ASP A 162 13.27 2.80 24.69
CA ASP A 162 13.46 1.45 24.15
C ASP A 162 14.44 1.43 22.96
N GLY A 163 14.82 2.59 22.44
CA GLY A 163 15.65 2.75 21.25
C GLY A 163 15.01 2.19 19.98
N PHE A 164 13.68 2.04 19.93
CA PHE A 164 12.96 1.51 18.78
C PHE A 164 12.32 2.59 17.92
N ILE A 165 12.08 2.25 16.66
CA ILE A 165 11.24 3.05 15.77
C ILE A 165 9.80 3.05 16.25
N HIS A 166 9.11 4.16 15.98
CA HIS A 166 7.69 4.33 16.23
C HIS A 166 6.97 4.83 14.98
N THR A 167 5.65 4.93 15.08
CA THR A 167 4.84 5.49 13.98
C THR A 167 5.36 6.87 13.59
N SER A 168 5.70 7.03 12.32
CA SER A 168 6.21 8.26 11.73
C SER A 168 5.28 8.68 10.59
N ASN A 169 4.95 9.97 10.50
CA ASN A 169 3.93 10.45 9.57
C ASN A 169 4.46 11.58 8.70
N GLY A 170 4.14 11.50 7.41
CA GLY A 170 4.11 12.63 6.49
C GLY A 170 2.68 13.15 6.29
N ARG A 171 2.40 13.72 5.12
CA ARG A 171 1.10 14.18 4.65
C ARG A 171 0.32 13.07 3.94
N HIS A 172 0.95 12.39 3.00
CA HIS A 172 0.41 11.28 2.21
C HIS A 172 0.93 9.93 2.66
N ILE A 173 2.19 9.83 3.10
CA ILE A 173 2.83 8.58 3.48
C ILE A 173 2.99 8.52 4.99
N GLN A 174 2.98 7.31 5.56
CA GLN A 174 3.34 7.06 6.95
C GLN A 174 4.00 5.69 7.11
N VAL A 175 4.83 5.55 8.15
CA VAL A 175 5.33 4.26 8.63
C VAL A 175 4.62 3.92 9.93
N ARG A 176 4.06 2.71 10.03
CA ARG A 176 3.39 2.22 11.24
C ARG A 176 3.55 0.71 11.38
N SER A 177 3.29 0.18 12.57
CA SER A 177 3.42 -1.25 12.83
C SER A 177 2.48 -2.07 11.92
N LYS A 178 3.04 -3.12 11.30
CA LYS A 178 2.30 -4.09 10.48
C LYS A 178 2.91 -5.45 10.70
N ASP A 179 2.36 -6.17 11.65
CA ASP A 179 2.87 -7.47 12.01
C ASP A 179 1.77 -8.40 12.52
N SER A 180 2.04 -9.69 12.50
CA SER A 180 1.23 -10.74 13.09
C SER A 180 2.13 -11.63 13.93
N LYS A 181 1.62 -12.11 15.07
CA LYS A 181 2.37 -13.06 15.88
C LYS A 181 2.66 -14.33 15.09
N ARG A 182 3.89 -14.82 15.21
CA ARG A 182 4.32 -16.14 14.77
C ARG A 182 3.67 -17.21 15.64
N LYS A 183 3.78 -18.48 15.23
CA LYS A 183 3.20 -19.63 15.96
C LYS A 183 3.72 -19.75 17.40
N ASP A 184 4.95 -19.29 17.65
CA ASP A 184 5.59 -19.27 18.97
C ASP A 184 5.23 -18.02 19.81
N GLY A 185 4.38 -17.13 19.30
CA GLY A 185 3.95 -15.91 19.98
C GLY A 185 4.86 -14.69 19.77
N SER A 186 5.99 -14.84 19.07
CA SER A 186 6.93 -13.76 18.77
C SER A 186 6.49 -12.89 17.59
N TYR A 187 7.05 -11.69 17.47
CA TYR A 187 6.88 -10.79 16.33
C TYR A 187 8.11 -10.82 15.41
N ASN A 188 7.99 -10.22 14.23
CA ASN A 188 9.08 -10.08 13.27
C ASN A 188 9.87 -8.80 13.56
N ALA A 189 10.85 -8.90 14.47
CA ALA A 189 11.75 -7.81 14.82
C ALA A 189 12.55 -7.30 13.60
N ILE A 190 12.97 -6.04 13.66
CA ILE A 190 13.76 -5.38 12.60
C ILE A 190 15.16 -5.11 13.11
N TYR A 191 16.16 -5.65 12.43
CA TYR A 191 17.58 -5.42 12.71
C TYR A 191 18.12 -4.39 11.72
N SER A 192 18.87 -3.41 12.22
CA SER A 192 19.59 -2.44 11.40
C SER A 192 21.09 -2.74 11.44
N ASN A 193 21.73 -2.81 10.28
CA ASN A 193 23.17 -2.99 10.19
C ASN A 193 23.92 -1.70 10.55
N ILE A 194 23.30 -0.53 10.32
CA ILE A 194 23.86 0.80 10.65
C ILE A 194 24.02 0.96 12.15
N TYR A 195 22.99 0.59 12.92
CA TYR A 195 23.03 0.66 14.38
C TYR A 195 23.56 -0.64 15.04
N ASN A 196 23.81 -1.69 14.26
CA ASN A 196 24.26 -3.01 14.71
C ASN A 196 23.39 -3.60 15.84
N ARG A 197 22.08 -3.37 15.79
CA ARG A 197 21.10 -3.85 16.79
C ARG A 197 19.68 -3.93 16.22
N TYR A 198 18.79 -4.55 16.99
CA TYR A 198 17.35 -4.44 16.72
C TYR A 198 16.87 -3.02 17.00
N VAL A 199 16.21 -2.43 16.00
CA VAL A 199 15.60 -1.10 16.04
C VAL A 199 14.07 -1.19 16.10
N SER A 200 13.52 -2.41 16.16
CA SER A 200 12.12 -2.67 16.47
C SER A 200 11.95 -4.11 16.95
N ASP A 201 11.01 -4.35 17.86
CA ASP A 201 10.58 -5.68 18.29
C ASP A 201 9.52 -6.31 17.37
N LYS A 202 8.94 -5.53 16.45
CA LYS A 202 7.91 -5.96 15.50
C LYS A 202 8.06 -5.30 14.13
N ASN A 203 7.41 -5.85 13.11
CA ASN A 203 7.53 -5.30 11.76
C ASN A 203 6.67 -4.04 11.57
N HIS A 204 7.11 -3.19 10.65
CA HIS A 204 6.49 -1.94 10.26
C HIS A 204 6.33 -1.92 8.73
N ALA A 205 5.45 -1.06 8.24
CA ALA A 205 5.22 -0.89 6.82
C ALA A 205 4.91 0.56 6.47
N PHE A 206 5.23 0.91 5.24
CA PHE A 206 4.73 2.11 4.59
C PHE A 206 3.24 1.95 4.26
N TYR A 207 2.51 3.03 4.46
CA TYR A 207 1.11 3.18 4.07
C TYR A 207 0.88 4.54 3.44
N PHE A 208 -0.01 4.60 2.46
CA PHE A 208 -0.68 5.84 2.16
C PHE A 208 -1.76 6.13 3.20
N GLN A 209 -1.76 7.36 3.68
CA GLN A 209 -2.81 7.94 4.50
C GLN A 209 -4.08 8.15 3.67
N ARG A 210 -5.23 8.26 4.34
CA ARG A 210 -6.51 8.53 3.65
C ARG A 210 -6.48 9.85 2.88
N GLN A 211 -5.70 10.83 3.33
CA GLN A 211 -5.55 12.12 2.67
C GLN A 211 -5.05 11.99 1.24
N PHE A 212 -4.12 11.06 0.97
CA PHE A 212 -3.64 10.78 -0.37
C PHE A 212 -4.80 10.44 -1.33
N VAL A 213 -5.69 9.53 -0.91
CA VAL A 213 -6.82 9.12 -1.75
C VAL A 213 -7.78 10.29 -2.01
N PHE A 214 -8.00 11.17 -1.03
CA PHE A 214 -8.79 12.39 -1.26
C PHE A 214 -8.11 13.35 -2.23
N ASP A 215 -6.80 13.53 -2.11
CA ASP A 215 -6.03 14.46 -2.94
C ASP A 215 -5.97 14.00 -4.41
N ILE A 216 -5.73 12.70 -4.69
CA ILE A 216 -5.74 12.19 -6.07
C ILE A 216 -7.11 12.28 -6.73
N ARG A 217 -8.19 12.07 -5.97
CA ARG A 217 -9.56 12.24 -6.48
C ARG A 217 -9.82 13.68 -6.84
N ARG A 218 -9.40 14.63 -5.99
CA ARG A 218 -9.49 16.07 -6.28
C ARG A 218 -8.66 16.47 -7.50
N MET A 219 -7.45 15.93 -7.66
CA MET A 219 -6.60 16.16 -8.84
C MET A 219 -7.29 15.74 -10.14
N LEU A 220 -8.14 14.71 -10.08
CA LEU A 220 -8.93 14.19 -11.20
C LEU A 220 -10.34 14.80 -11.32
N GLY A 221 -10.72 15.74 -10.44
CA GLY A 221 -12.05 16.36 -10.44
C GLY A 221 -13.20 15.44 -10.01
N MET A 222 -12.92 14.44 -9.15
CA MET A 222 -13.88 13.45 -8.62
C MET A 222 -14.42 13.76 -7.21
#